data_AF-A0A8S9YSW0-F1
#
_entry.id   AF-A0A8S9YSW0-F1
#
_cell.length_a   1.000
_cell.length_b   1.000
_cell.length_c   1.000
_cell.angle_alpha   90.00
_cell.angle_beta   90.00
_cell.angle_gamma   90.00
#
_symmetry.space_group_name_H-M   'P 1'
#
loop_
_entity.id
_entity.type
_entity.pdbx_description
1 polymer ?
#
loop_
_entity_poly.entity_id
_entity_poly.type
_entity_poly.pdbx_seq_one_letter_code
_entity_poly.pdbx_strand_id
1 'polypeptide(L)'
;MEFHLKKDKRHISILIPFGDKKGCGVGLEIPSRSYCQGRRAIWRFSSMLIKVKTLTGKEIEIDVEPSDKVERIKERIEEKEGIPPPQQRLIFSGKQMNDEKVVSDYKIQGGSVIHLVLSLRGGVW
;
A
#
# COMPACT_ATOMS: atom_id res chain seq x y z
N MET A 1 22.81 11.28 28.73
CA MET A 1 22.02 11.13 27.50
C MET A 1 21.56 9.70 27.45
N GLU A 2 20.34 9.43 27.91
CA GLU A 2 19.79 8.08 27.90
C GLU A 2 18.38 8.18 27.32
N PHE A 3 18.17 7.51 26.19
CA PHE A 3 16.90 7.53 25.47
C PHE A 3 16.05 6.37 25.96
N HIS A 4 15.03 6.65 26.77
CA HIS A 4 14.09 5.63 27.19
C HIS A 4 13.12 5.28 26.06
N LEU A 5 13.41 4.19 25.36
CA LEU A 5 12.58 3.66 24.28
C LEU A 5 11.45 2.80 24.89
N LYS A 6 10.26 3.37 25.08
CA LYS A 6 9.07 2.58 25.42
C LYS A 6 8.57 1.89 24.15
N LYS A 7 9.04 0.66 23.89
CA LYS A 7 8.51 -0.20 22.81
C LYS A 7 7.21 -0.86 23.29
N ASP A 8 6.10 -0.20 23.05
CA ASP A 8 4.81 -0.87 23.01
C ASP A 8 4.53 -1.31 21.57
N LYS A 9 4.17 -2.60 21.38
CA LYS A 9 4.00 -3.27 20.07
C LYS A 9 2.96 -2.64 19.12
N ARG A 10 2.44 -1.45 19.41
CA ARG A 10 1.53 -0.68 18.54
C ARG A 10 1.78 0.83 18.53
N HIS A 11 2.84 1.36 19.15
CA HIS A 11 3.16 2.78 19.08
C HIS A 11 4.65 3.02 19.38
N ILE A 12 5.35 3.64 18.44
CA ILE A 12 6.68 4.24 18.68
C ILE A 12 6.48 5.76 18.61
N SER A 13 6.66 6.41 19.75
CA SER A 13 6.61 7.87 19.86
C SER A 13 8.04 8.36 20.04
N ILE A 14 8.57 9.06 19.04
CA ILE A 14 9.86 9.76 19.12
C ILE A 14 9.56 11.27 19.22
N LEU A 15 9.97 11.87 20.33
CA LEU A 15 9.98 13.32 20.51
C LEU A 15 11.29 13.88 19.97
N ILE A 16 11.22 14.74 18.95
CA ILE A 16 12.38 15.51 18.47
C ILE A 16 12.03 17.00 18.63
N PRO A 17 12.91 17.84 19.22
CA PRO A 17 12.65 19.27 19.34
C PRO A 17 12.72 19.96 17.97
N PHE A 18 11.70 20.76 17.66
CA PHE A 18 11.51 21.47 16.39
C PHE A 18 12.40 22.71 16.27
N GLY A 19 13.10 22.86 15.15
CA GLY A 19 13.71 24.11 14.69
C GLY A 19 13.11 24.52 13.35
N ASP A 20 12.55 25.73 13.30
CA ASP A 20 11.86 26.37 12.19
C ASP A 20 12.67 26.44 10.89
N LYS A 21 12.10 26.09 9.72
CA LYS A 21 12.09 26.93 8.48
C LYS A 21 11.06 26.44 7.45
N LYS A 22 10.19 27.38 7.12
CA LYS A 22 9.39 27.68 5.90
C LYS A 22 9.40 26.71 4.70
N GLY A 23 8.20 26.46 4.16
CA GLY A 23 7.95 26.15 2.75
C GLY A 23 7.51 24.72 2.45
N CYS A 24 6.21 24.43 2.53
CA CYS A 24 5.66 23.18 1.95
C CYS A 24 5.33 23.41 0.47
N GLY A 25 6.35 23.37 -0.38
CA GLY A 25 6.16 23.07 -1.80
C GLY A 25 6.10 21.56 -1.95
N VAL A 26 4.90 20.99 -2.02
CA VAL A 26 4.71 19.55 -2.21
C VAL A 26 4.70 19.22 -3.69
N GLY A 27 5.88 18.98 -4.26
CA GLY A 27 6.06 18.36 -5.57
C GLY A 27 6.00 16.84 -5.49
N LEU A 28 5.07 16.29 -4.72
CA LEU A 28 4.78 14.85 -4.68
C LEU A 28 3.27 14.69 -4.68
N GLU A 29 2.81 13.87 -5.62
CA GLU A 29 1.41 13.56 -5.88
C GLU A 29 0.80 12.97 -4.61
N ILE A 30 0.04 13.80 -3.90
CA ILE A 30 -0.62 13.43 -2.67
C ILE A 30 -1.89 12.66 -3.05
N PRO A 31 -2.08 11.39 -2.66
CA PRO A 31 -3.31 10.67 -2.98
C PRO A 31 -4.48 11.26 -2.17
N SER A 32 -5.20 12.24 -2.75
CA SER A 32 -6.52 12.86 -2.45
C SER A 32 -7.02 13.01 -0.99
N ARG A 33 -6.25 12.68 0.04
CA ARG A 33 -6.66 12.71 1.44
C ARG A 33 -5.54 13.20 2.34
N SER A 34 -5.09 14.42 2.07
CA SER A 34 -4.23 15.16 2.99
C SER A 34 -5.03 16.30 3.62
N TYR A 35 -5.35 16.12 4.90
CA TYR A 35 -5.91 17.16 5.74
C TYR A 35 -4.75 17.86 6.47
N CYS A 36 -4.41 19.09 6.07
CA CYS A 36 -3.55 19.94 6.86
C CYS A 36 -4.37 20.59 7.97
N GLN A 37 -4.30 20.08 9.20
CA GLN A 37 -4.83 20.80 10.36
C GLN A 37 -4.01 20.55 11.63
N GLY A 38 -3.33 21.60 12.08
CA GLY A 38 -2.70 21.66 13.41
C GLY A 38 -1.33 21.00 13.53
N ARG A 39 -0.52 21.53 14.45
CA ARG A 39 0.94 21.28 14.61
C ARG A 39 1.32 19.89 15.17
N ARG A 40 0.53 18.87 14.88
CA ARG A 40 0.86 17.46 15.16
C ARG A 40 0.24 16.60 14.05
N ALA A 41 1.05 16.26 13.05
CA ALA A 41 0.69 15.25 12.07
C ALA A 41 0.81 13.86 12.71
N ILE A 42 -0.17 13.49 13.51
CA ILE A 42 -0.41 12.07 13.81
C ILE A 42 -1.06 11.46 12.58
N TRP A 43 -0.24 10.96 11.66
CA TRP A 43 -0.72 10.16 10.56
C TRP A 43 -1.24 8.83 11.12
N ARG A 44 -2.54 8.73 11.43
CA ARG A 44 -3.20 7.43 11.60
C ARG A 44 -3.55 6.90 10.22
N PHE A 45 -2.57 6.32 9.55
CA PHE A 45 -2.87 5.45 8.41
C PHE A 45 -3.48 4.17 8.96
N SER A 46 -4.75 3.92 8.65
CA SER A 46 -5.35 2.59 8.80
C SER A 46 -4.98 1.73 7.59
N SER A 47 -3.70 1.75 7.22
CA SER A 47 -3.20 0.97 6.10
C SER A 47 -2.84 -0.44 6.57
N MET A 48 -3.14 -1.43 5.74
CA MET A 48 -2.83 -2.82 5.99
C MET A 48 -1.84 -3.33 4.94
N LEU A 49 -0.91 -4.17 5.37
CA LEU A 49 0.06 -4.78 4.47
C LEU A 49 -0.52 -6.08 3.91
N ILE A 50 -0.52 -6.22 2.59
CA ILE A 50 -0.89 -7.46 1.91
C ILE A 50 0.32 -8.02 1.16
N LYS A 51 0.33 -9.34 0.97
CA LYS A 51 1.37 -10.04 0.22
C LYS A 51 0.85 -10.38 -1.16
N VAL A 52 1.59 -10.04 -2.20
CA VAL A 52 1.30 -10.42 -3.57
C VAL A 52 2.33 -11.46 -3.98
N LYS A 53 1.87 -12.69 -4.28
CA LYS A 53 2.71 -13.78 -4.74
C LYS A 53 2.62 -13.89 -6.25
N THR A 54 3.75 -13.72 -6.92
CA THR A 54 3.85 -13.87 -8.37
C THR A 54 3.96 -15.34 -8.77
N LEU A 55 3.74 -15.64 -10.06
CA LEU A 55 3.99 -16.98 -10.62
C LEU A 55 5.45 -17.42 -10.51
N THR A 56 6.39 -16.47 -10.42
CA THR A 56 7.81 -16.74 -10.21
C THR A 56 8.15 -17.13 -8.77
N GLY A 57 7.16 -17.12 -7.87
CA GLY A 57 7.32 -17.43 -6.46
C GLY A 57 7.83 -16.27 -5.61
N LYS A 58 8.02 -15.08 -6.20
CA LYS A 58 8.39 -13.86 -5.48
C LYS A 58 7.19 -13.34 -4.70
N GLU A 59 7.42 -12.93 -3.45
CA GLU A 59 6.41 -12.30 -2.61
C GLU A 59 6.74 -10.81 -2.45
N ILE A 60 5.76 -9.96 -2.70
CA ILE A 60 5.90 -8.51 -2.67
C ILE A 60 4.91 -7.97 -1.65
N GLU A 61 5.38 -7.12 -0.75
CA GLU A 61 4.52 -6.49 0.26
C GLU A 61 4.02 -5.14 -0.25
N ILE A 62 2.70 -4.95 -0.22
CA ILE A 62 2.03 -3.74 -0.67
C ILE A 62 1.18 -3.19 0.48
N ASP A 63 1.30 -1.88 0.71
CA ASP A 63 0.46 -1.15 1.65
C ASP A 63 -0.85 -0.74 0.96
N VAL A 64 -1.98 -1.14 1.54
CA VAL A 64 -3.31 -0.88 0.96
C VAL A 64 -4.31 -0.49 2.04
N GLU A 65 -5.28 0.35 1.71
CA GLU A 65 -6.42 0.62 2.58
C GLU A 65 -7.59 -0.32 2.25
N PRO A 66 -8.39 -0.75 3.24
CA PRO A 66 -9.55 -1.60 2.99
C PRO A 66 -10.63 -0.90 2.14
N SER A 67 -10.63 0.43 2.13
CA SER A 67 -11.50 1.27 1.31
C SER A 67 -11.02 1.44 -0.13
N ASP A 68 -9.76 1.07 -0.43
CA ASP A 68 -9.22 1.16 -1.78
C ASP A 68 -9.92 0.16 -2.71
N LYS A 69 -9.92 0.49 -4.00
CA LYS A 69 -10.33 -0.42 -5.08
C LYS A 69 -9.20 -1.38 -5.45
N VAL A 70 -9.56 -2.49 -6.08
CA VAL A 70 -8.58 -3.45 -6.60
C VAL A 70 -7.71 -2.84 -7.70
N GLU A 71 -8.26 -1.92 -8.50
CA GLU A 71 -7.49 -1.14 -9.49
C GLU A 71 -6.25 -0.48 -8.87
N ARG A 72 -6.41 0.15 -7.69
CA ARG A 72 -5.31 0.79 -6.95
C ARG A 72 -4.20 -0.18 -6.56
N ILE A 73 -4.55 -1.44 -6.29
CA ILE A 73 -3.56 -2.50 -6.00
C ILE A 73 -2.75 -2.80 -7.26
N LYS A 74 -3.40 -2.88 -8.42
CA LYS A 74 -2.72 -3.14 -9.69
C LYS A 74 -1.73 -2.04 -10.05
N GLU A 75 -2.10 -0.78 -9.84
CA GLU A 75 -1.19 0.37 -10.01
C GLU A 75 0.05 0.23 -9.12
N ARG A 76 -0.13 -0.11 -7.83
CA ARG A 76 1.00 -0.33 -6.90
C ARG A 76 1.88 -1.51 -7.30
N ILE A 77 1.31 -2.53 -7.93
CA ILE A 77 2.07 -3.67 -8.47
C ILE A 77 2.84 -3.25 -9.72
N GLU A 78 2.25 -2.42 -10.60
CA GLU A 78 2.93 -1.86 -11.77
C GLU A 78 4.15 -1.05 -11.34
N GLU A 79 4.04 -0.19 -10.33
CA GLU A 79 5.17 0.60 -9.84
C GLU A 79 6.33 -0.27 -9.32
N LYS A 80 6.03 -1.46 -8.75
CA LYS A 80 7.05 -2.34 -8.17
C LYS A 80 7.64 -3.36 -9.13
N GLU A 81 6.82 -3.94 -10.00
CA GLU A 81 7.24 -5.01 -10.93
C GLU A 81 7.31 -4.54 -12.39
N GLY A 82 6.75 -3.38 -12.73
CA GLY A 82 6.69 -2.85 -14.09
C GLY A 82 5.67 -3.54 -14.99
N ILE A 83 4.74 -4.31 -14.43
CA ILE A 83 3.74 -5.07 -15.20
C ILE A 83 2.49 -4.20 -15.40
N PRO A 84 2.00 -3.97 -16.63
CA PRO A 84 0.83 -3.13 -16.85
C PRO A 84 -0.47 -3.79 -16.31
N PRO A 85 -1.39 -3.03 -15.69
CA PRO A 85 -2.67 -3.48 -15.12
C PRO A 85 -3.52 -4.40 -16.00
N PRO A 86 -3.65 -4.17 -17.34
CA PRO A 86 -4.43 -5.08 -18.19
C PRO A 86 -3.83 -6.49 -18.29
N GLN A 87 -2.52 -6.64 -18.06
CA GLN A 87 -1.86 -7.95 -18.02
C GLN A 87 -1.92 -8.60 -16.65
N GLN A 88 -2.29 -7.85 -15.60
CA GLN A 88 -2.36 -8.36 -14.23
C GLN A 88 -3.71 -9.01 -13.94
N ARG A 89 -3.70 -10.30 -13.56
CA ARG A 89 -4.85 -11.00 -13.03
C ARG A 89 -4.62 -11.34 -11.56
N LEU A 90 -5.40 -10.70 -10.69
CA LEU A 90 -5.36 -10.94 -9.25
C LEU A 90 -6.38 -12.02 -8.87
N ILE A 91 -5.92 -13.03 -8.15
CA ILE A 91 -6.73 -14.16 -7.67
C ILE A 91 -6.59 -14.25 -6.16
N PHE A 92 -7.74 -14.25 -5.48
CA PHE A 92 -7.82 -14.39 -4.04
C PHE A 92 -8.89 -15.41 -3.66
N SER A 93 -8.56 -16.34 -2.77
CA SER A 93 -9.46 -17.44 -2.36
C SER A 93 -10.07 -18.21 -3.57
N GLY A 94 -9.28 -18.42 -4.62
CA GLY A 94 -9.73 -19.11 -5.84
C GLY A 94 -10.66 -18.29 -6.75
N LYS A 95 -10.93 -17.02 -6.42
CA LYS A 95 -11.78 -16.12 -7.22
C LYS A 95 -10.95 -14.99 -7.81
N GLN A 96 -11.18 -14.72 -9.10
CA GLN A 96 -10.61 -13.53 -9.75
C GLN A 96 -11.22 -12.27 -9.14
N MET A 97 -10.35 -11.33 -8.79
CA MET A 97 -10.77 -10.03 -8.26
C MET A 97 -11.16 -9.10 -9.42
N ASN A 98 -12.28 -8.41 -9.26
CA ASN A 98 -12.75 -7.37 -10.14
C ASN A 98 -12.22 -5.99 -9.73
N ASP A 99 -11.81 -5.19 -10.70
CA ASP A 99 -11.22 -3.84 -10.55
C ASP A 99 -12.15 -2.84 -9.88
N GLU A 100 -13.45 -2.94 -10.16
CA GLU A 100 -14.48 -2.04 -9.63
C GLU A 100 -14.83 -2.30 -8.16
N LYS A 101 -14.40 -3.45 -7.61
CA LYS A 101 -14.70 -3.84 -6.23
C LYS A 101 -13.65 -3.28 -5.26
N VAL A 102 -14.07 -3.09 -4.02
CA VAL A 102 -13.20 -2.67 -2.92
C VAL A 102 -12.55 -3.87 -2.23
N VAL A 103 -11.38 -3.65 -1.63
CA VAL A 103 -10.62 -4.68 -0.91
C VAL A 103 -11.42 -5.27 0.26
N SER A 104 -12.20 -4.42 0.94
CA SER A 104 -13.12 -4.85 2.03
C SER A 104 -14.15 -5.89 1.62
N ASP A 105 -14.58 -5.89 0.36
CA ASP A 105 -15.60 -6.83 -0.15
C ASP A 105 -15.08 -8.27 -0.14
N TYR A 106 -13.77 -8.42 -0.39
CA TYR A 106 -13.09 -9.71 -0.40
C TYR A 106 -12.65 -10.19 0.99
N LYS A 107 -12.95 -9.44 2.06
CA LYS A 107 -12.53 -9.75 3.44
C LYS A 107 -11.01 -9.95 3.57
N ILE A 108 -10.23 -9.21 2.78
CA ILE A 108 -8.77 -9.25 2.81
C ILE A 108 -8.31 -8.59 4.11
N GLN A 109 -7.46 -9.30 4.85
CA GLN A 109 -6.83 -8.85 6.08
C GLN A 109 -5.34 -8.59 5.87
N GLY A 110 -4.72 -7.86 6.81
CA GLY A 110 -3.27 -7.71 6.83
C GLY A 110 -2.57 -9.07 6.86
N GLY A 111 -1.58 -9.26 5.99
CA GLY A 111 -0.83 -10.49 5.81
C GLY A 111 -1.47 -11.51 4.85
N SER A 112 -2.65 -11.20 4.29
CA SER A 112 -3.27 -12.07 3.27
C SER A 112 -2.41 -12.16 2.02
N VAL A 113 -2.43 -13.34 1.37
CA VAL A 113 -1.68 -13.60 0.13
C VAL A 113 -2.64 -13.53 -1.06
N ILE A 114 -2.34 -12.65 -2.00
CA ILE A 114 -3.02 -12.52 -3.30
C ILE A 114 -2.11 -13.13 -4.36
N HIS A 115 -2.66 -14.01 -5.20
CA HIS A 115 -1.90 -14.59 -6.30
C HIS A 115 -2.00 -13.71 -7.54
N LEU A 116 -0.85 -13.26 -8.04
CA LEU A 116 -0.74 -12.54 -9.30
C LEU A 116 -0.44 -13.53 -10.43
N VAL A 117 -1.32 -13.55 -11.42
CA VAL A 117 -1.19 -14.32 -12.66
C VAL A 117 -1.05 -13.35 -13.83
N LEU A 118 -0.11 -13.62 -14.72
CA LEU A 118 0.07 -12.83 -15.94
C LEU A 118 -0.87 -13.33 -17.03
N SER A 119 -1.66 -12.41 -17.59
CA SER A 119 -2.43 -12.66 -18.81
C SER A 119 -1.55 -12.35 -20.01
N LEU A 120 -0.73 -13.32 -20.43
CA LEU A 120 0.12 -13.15 -21.60
C LEU A 120 -0.75 -13.08 -22.88
N ARG A 121 -0.76 -11.93 -23.56
CA ARG A 121 -0.92 -11.88 -25.02
C ARG A 121 0.51 -11.85 -25.58
N GLY A 122 0.79 -12.77 -26.50
CA GLY A 122 2.15 -13.11 -26.92
C GLY A 122 3.06 -11.93 -27.26
N GLY A 123 4.27 -11.96 -26.68
CA GLY A 123 5.50 -11.42 -27.24
C GLY A 123 5.71 -9.91 -27.15
N VAL A 124 6.41 -9.47 -26.09
CA VAL A 124 7.38 -8.37 -26.21
C VAL A 124 8.63 -8.80 -25.42
N TRP A 125 9.77 -8.78 -26.10
CA TRP A 125 11.10 -9.14 -25.57
C TRP A 125 11.90 -7.87 -25.31
#